data_AF-A0A9D6NJM6-F1
#
_entry.id   AF-A0A9D6NJM6-F1
#
_cell.length_a   1.000
_cell.length_b   1.000
_cell.length_c   1.000
_cell.angle_alpha   90.00
_cell.angle_beta   90.00
_cell.angle_gamma   90.00
#
_symmetry.space_group_name_H-M   'P 1'
#
loop_
_entity.id
_entity.type
_entity.pdbx_description
1 polymer ?
#
loop_
_entity_poly.entity_id
_entity_poly.type
_entity_poly.pdbx_seq_one_letter_code
_entity_poly.pdbx_strand_id
1 'polypeptide(L)' 'MGELKVGDRVRVEDRPGWPGGYKIARWEGVIVEVKEDPAGYVVMKADKTGYNMAFPEHELEKI' A
#
# COMPACT_ATOMS: atom_id res chain seq x y z
N MET A 1 -15.62 3.65 4.71
CA MET A 1 -15.13 4.88 4.05
C MET A 1 -13.63 4.81 4.20
N GLY A 2 -12.89 4.61 3.11
CA GLY A 2 -11.43 4.52 3.20
C GLY A 2 -10.84 5.82 3.74
N GLU A 3 -9.93 5.71 4.70
CA GLU A 3 -9.14 6.79 5.29
C GLU A 3 -8.03 7.27 4.33
N LEU A 4 -7.54 6.40 3.45
CA LEU A 4 -6.47 6.69 2.47
C LEU A 4 -7.00 7.29 1.17
N LYS A 5 -6.28 8.30 0.67
CA LYS A 5 -6.58 9.01 -0.58
C LYS A 5 -5.37 9.04 -1.51
N VAL A 6 -5.62 9.23 -2.79
CA VAL A 6 -4.55 9.47 -3.77
C VAL A 6 -3.72 10.68 -3.36
N GLY A 7 -2.40 10.52 -3.35
CA GLY A 7 -1.43 11.50 -2.87
C GLY A 7 -1.01 11.32 -1.41
N ASP A 8 -1.71 10.49 -0.63
CA ASP A 8 -1.30 10.21 0.74
C ASP A 8 -0.02 9.39 0.77
N ARG A 9 0.89 9.75 1.68
CA ARG A 9 2.09 8.99 1.96
C ARG A 9 1.76 7.92 2.99
N VAL A 10 2.18 6.70 2.70
CA VAL A 10 1.85 5.52 3.49
C VAL A 10 3.07 4.64 3.68
N ARG A 11 3.00 3.80 4.70
CA ARG A 11 3.99 2.79 5.02
C ARG A 11 3.30 1.45 5.22
N VAL A 12 3.85 0.41 4.62
CA VAL A 12 3.42 -0.98 4.86
C VAL A 12 3.81 -1.35 6.29
N GLU A 13 2.85 -1.66 7.15
CA GLU A 13 3.15 -2.04 8.54
C GLU A 13 3.83 -3.41 8.59
N ASP A 14 3.09 -4.45 8.24
CA ASP A 14 3.59 -5.81 8.16
C ASP A 14 2.81 -6.62 7.14
N ARG A 15 3.52 -7.38 6.30
CA ARG A 15 2.91 -8.33 5.38
C ARG A 15 3.71 -9.62 5.39
N PRO A 16 3.50 -10.47 6.41
CA PRO A 16 4.10 -11.78 6.46
C PRO A 16 3.41 -12.67 5.42
N GLY A 17 4.02 -12.82 4.24
CA GLY A 17 3.54 -13.75 3.22
C GLY A 17 3.39 -13.20 1.80
N TRP A 18 4.04 -12.08 1.44
CA TRP A 18 4.05 -11.67 0.04
C TRP A 18 4.63 -12.79 -0.84
N PRO A 19 3.97 -13.15 -1.97
CA PRO A 19 4.43 -14.22 -2.84
C PRO A 19 5.89 -13.98 -3.26
N GLY A 20 6.75 -14.96 -2.99
CA GLY A 20 8.19 -14.88 -3.26
C GLY A 20 9.07 -14.53 -2.06
N GLY A 21 8.54 -14.46 -0.83
CA GLY A 21 9.36 -14.33 0.39
C GLY A 21 9.95 -12.94 0.64
N TYR A 22 9.50 -11.93 -0.12
CA TYR A 22 9.94 -10.55 0.07
C TYR A 22 9.33 -9.95 1.33
N LYS A 23 10.20 -9.53 2.26
CA LYS A 23 9.81 -8.67 3.39
C LYS A 23 9.61 -7.24 2.89
N ILE A 24 8.37 -6.92 2.51
CA ILE A 24 7.95 -5.56 2.14
C ILE A 24 7.48 -4.74 3.35
N ALA A 25 7.49 -5.32 4.55
CA ALA A 25 7.25 -4.60 5.79
C ALA A 25 8.16 -3.36 5.85
N ARG A 26 7.59 -2.24 6.29
CA ARG A 26 8.21 -0.91 6.39
C ARG A 26 8.54 -0.23 5.05
N TRP A 27 8.02 -0.72 3.93
CA TRP A 27 8.14 0.01 2.68
C TRP A 27 7.25 1.24 2.70
N GLU A 28 7.81 2.36 2.29
CA GLU A 28 7.09 3.62 2.15
C GLU A 28 6.75 3.86 0.68
N GLY A 29 5.68 4.62 0.47
CA GLY A 29 5.25 5.00 -0.86
C GLY A 29 4.11 6.01 -0.82
N VAL A 30 3.59 6.29 -2.00
CA VAL A 30 2.48 7.22 -2.18
C VAL A 30 1.32 6.49 -2.83
N ILE A 31 0.11 6.71 -2.33
CA ILE A 31 -1.10 6.18 -2.95
C ILE A 31 -1.32 6.88 -4.29
N VAL A 32 -1.42 6.10 -5.36
CA VAL A 32 -1.66 6.60 -6.71
C VAL A 32 -3.08 6.29 -7.19
N GLU A 33 -3.75 5.31 -6.58
CA GLU A 33 -5.11 4.92 -6.92
C GLU A 33 -5.81 4.34 -5.68
N VAL A 34 -7.10 4.64 -5.52
CA VAL A 34 -7.96 4.00 -4.51
C VAL A 34 -8.98 3.17 -5.26
N LYS A 35 -9.07 1.88 -4.97
CA LYS A 35 -10.03 0.97 -5.60
C LYS A 35 -11.28 0.87 -4.75
N GLU A 36 -12.40 1.18 -5.37
CA GLU A 36 -13.73 1.01 -4.76
C GLU A 36 -14.21 -0.45 -4.87
N ASP A 37 -13.70 -1.20 -5.85
CA ASP A 37 -13.97 -2.63 -6.05
C ASP A 37 -12.68 -3.39 -6.42
N PRO A 38 -12.24 -4.40 -5.63
CA PRO A 38 -12.75 -4.76 -4.31
C PRO A 38 -12.51 -3.63 -3.29
N ALA A 39 -13.52 -3.34 -2.48
CA ALA A 39 -13.49 -2.23 -1.53
C ALA A 39 -12.36 -2.37 -0.51
N GLY A 40 -11.70 -1.24 -0.20
CA GLY A 40 -10.61 -1.19 0.77
C GLY A 40 -9.26 -1.63 0.21
N TYR A 41 -9.11 -1.65 -1.13
CA TYR A 41 -7.80 -1.77 -1.77
C TYR A 41 -7.33 -0.42 -2.29
N VAL A 42 -6.02 -0.19 -2.22
CA VAL A 42 -5.35 0.98 -2.76
C VAL A 42 -4.10 0.55 -3.52
N VAL A 43 -3.70 1.33 -4.51
CA VAL A 43 -2.45 1.12 -5.23
C VAL A 43 -1.44 2.12 -4.69
N MET A 44 -0.37 1.60 -4.10
CA MET A 44 0.77 2.36 -3.63
C MET A 44 1.91 2.27 -4.65
N LYS A 45 2.51 3.39 -5.00
CA LYS A 45 3.82 3.43 -5.66
C LYS A 45 4.91 3.40 -4.61
N ALA A 46 5.63 2.28 -4.52
CA ALA A 46 6.68 2.11 -3.52
C ALA A 46 7.94 2.93 -3.88
N ASP A 47 8.47 3.70 -2.94
CA ASP A 47 9.64 4.56 -3.18
C ASP A 47 10.90 3.73 -3.50
N LYS A 48 11.04 2.56 -2.85
CA LYS A 48 12.21 1.70 -2.98
C LYS A 48 12.38 1.08 -4.36
N THR A 49 11.28 0.76 -5.04
CA THR A 49 11.30 0.02 -6.31
C THR A 49 10.68 0.78 -7.47
N GLY A 50 9.89 1.82 -7.20
CA GLY A 50 9.12 2.56 -8.19
C GLY A 50 7.91 1.80 -8.75
N TYR A 51 7.63 0.58 -8.27
CA TYR A 51 6.51 -0.23 -8.74
C TYR A 51 5.20 0.18 -8.09
N ASN A 52 4.11 0.07 -8.86
CA ASN A 52 2.75 0.20 -8.38
C ASN A 52 2.29 -1.16 -7.85
N MET A 53 1.90 -1.21 -6.58
CA MET A 53 1.50 -2.42 -5.87
C MET A 53 0.17 -2.20 -5.18
N ALA A 54 -0.74 -3.16 -5.32
CA ALA A 54 -2.06 -3.10 -4.68
C ALA A 54 -2.00 -3.69 -3.27
N PHE A 55 -2.46 -2.92 -2.30
CA PHE A 55 -2.54 -3.29 -0.90
C PHE A 55 -3.96 -3.09 -0.38
N PRO A 56 -4.44 -3.95 0.53
CA PRO A 56 -5.54 -3.58 1.40
C PRO A 56 -5.14 -2.37 2.24
N GLU A 57 -6.06 -1.44 2.39
CA GLU A 57 -5.88 -0.22 3.17
C GLU A 57 -5.49 -0.48 4.63
N HIS A 58 -6.02 -1.55 5.25
CA HIS A 58 -5.72 -1.91 6.64
C HIS A 58 -4.29 -2.47 6.86
N GLU A 59 -3.52 -2.72 5.80
CA GLU A 59 -2.11 -3.11 5.89
C GLU A 59 -1.16 -1.91 5.75
N LEU A 60 -1.71 -0.72 5.57
CA LEU A 60 -0.99 0.52 5.35
C LEU A 60 -1.26 1.51 6.48
N GLU A 61 -0.19 2.09 7.00
CA GLU A 61 -0.24 3.19 7.96
C GLU A 61 0.04 4.50 7.24
N LYS A 62 -0.79 5.52 7.46
CA LYS A 62 -0.57 6.86 6.92
C LYS A 62 0.52 7.58 7.71
N ILE A 63 1.44 8.24 7.01
CA ILE A 63 2.57 9.01 7.56
C ILE A 63 2.52 10.49 7.19
#